data_AF-A0A094FIP1-F1
#
_entry.id   AF-A0A094FIP1-F1
#
_cell.length_a   1.000
_cell.length_b   1.000
_cell.length_c   1.000
_cell.angle_alpha   90.00
_cell.angle_beta   90.00
_cell.angle_gamma   90.00
#
_symmetry.space_group_name_H-M   'P 1'
#
loop_
_entity.id
_entity.type
_entity.pdbx_description
1 polymer ?
#
loop_
_entity_poly.entity_id
_entity_poly.type
_entity_poly.pdbx_seq_one_letter_code
_entity_poly.pdbx_strand_id
1 'polypeptide(L)'
;MEKPITLKVLMIHGYGQSGPLLDIKTSRLQHALQEAFTNHTRTCEVRFCFPTAPCRILVPSLRELEESPTGGQLESLDMWTWCMDYSSGGNKFFDENRTISDLDDALDSIAEIIRQHGPFDGVIGFSSGACIAALIASLLEEGREQAFEKWESKNGMPYPNSFLREDRLFHAMSLLPQLKGVDLSDSRTTRESSPRSTLGLDQDQERSPTPNLNPHLDEES
;
A
#
# COMPACT_ATOMS: atom_id res chain seq x y z
N MET A 1 4.28 33.78 -1.66
CA MET A 1 3.91 32.52 -0.97
C MET A 1 4.83 31.45 -1.52
N GLU A 2 5.51 30.70 -0.65
CA GLU A 2 6.34 29.58 -1.08
C GLU A 2 5.47 28.49 -1.71
N LYS A 3 6.01 27.80 -2.73
CA LYS A 3 5.29 26.73 -3.41
C LYS A 3 5.12 25.56 -2.44
N PRO A 4 3.92 24.93 -2.36
CA PRO A 4 3.72 23.74 -1.54
C PRO A 4 4.71 22.63 -1.92
N ILE A 5 5.22 21.92 -0.91
CA ILE A 5 6.02 20.71 -1.11
C ILE A 5 5.09 19.66 -1.77
N THR A 6 5.56 18.97 -2.80
CA THR A 6 4.77 17.90 -3.43
C THR A 6 5.28 16.55 -2.95
N LEU A 7 4.41 15.77 -2.32
CA LEU A 7 4.66 14.38 -1.93
C LEU A 7 4.05 13.46 -3.00
N LYS A 8 4.88 12.68 -3.68
CA LYS A 8 4.48 11.78 -4.76
C LYS A 8 4.54 10.32 -4.33
N VAL A 9 3.42 9.62 -4.41
CA VAL A 9 3.30 8.21 -4.03
C VAL A 9 3.13 7.32 -5.26
N LEU A 10 3.96 6.29 -5.37
CA LEU A 10 3.81 5.22 -6.36
C LEU A 10 2.81 4.18 -5.85
N MET A 11 1.80 3.86 -6.65
CA MET A 11 0.69 2.97 -6.28
C MET A 11 0.75 1.68 -7.12
N ILE A 12 1.04 0.54 -6.48
CA ILE A 12 1.29 -0.74 -7.16
C ILE A 12 0.11 -1.70 -6.98
N HIS A 13 -0.55 -2.04 -8.09
CA HIS A 13 -1.73 -2.92 -8.07
C HIS A 13 -1.37 -4.40 -7.89
N GLY A 14 -2.34 -5.18 -7.45
CA GLY A 14 -2.21 -6.64 -7.31
C GLY A 14 -2.52 -7.41 -8.59
N TYR A 15 -2.37 -8.73 -8.54
CA TYR A 15 -2.62 -9.66 -9.65
C TYR A 15 -4.03 -9.50 -10.24
N GLY A 16 -4.13 -9.50 -11.56
CA GLY A 16 -5.40 -9.39 -12.29
C GLY A 16 -6.05 -8.02 -12.22
N GLN A 17 -5.30 -6.98 -11.85
CA GLN A 17 -5.79 -5.60 -11.77
C GLN A 17 -5.01 -4.70 -12.72
N SER A 18 -5.29 -3.40 -12.68
CA SER A 18 -4.60 -2.36 -13.46
C SER A 18 -4.45 -1.09 -12.62
N GLY A 19 -3.63 -0.15 -13.10
CA GLY A 19 -3.48 1.17 -12.48
C GLY A 19 -4.82 1.91 -12.30
N PRO A 20 -5.61 2.10 -13.37
CA PRO A 20 -6.93 2.74 -13.28
C PRO A 20 -7.89 2.04 -12.32
N LEU A 21 -7.86 0.71 -12.24
CA LEU A 21 -8.71 -0.03 -11.30
C LEU A 21 -8.28 0.19 -9.84
N LEU A 22 -6.97 0.26 -9.58
CA LEU A 22 -6.45 0.56 -8.25
C LEU A 22 -6.78 2.01 -7.84
N ASP A 23 -6.68 2.96 -8.76
CA ASP A 23 -7.05 4.37 -8.54
C ASP A 23 -8.48 4.46 -7.99
N ILE A 24 -9.46 3.91 -8.72
CA ILE A 24 -10.87 3.91 -8.31
C ILE A 24 -11.04 3.23 -6.94
N LYS A 25 -10.44 2.05 -6.75
CA LYS A 25 -10.55 1.28 -5.49
C LYS A 25 -9.94 1.99 -4.28
N THR A 26 -8.95 2.84 -4.50
CA THR A 26 -8.22 3.54 -3.43
C THR A 26 -8.65 5.00 -3.27
N SER A 27 -9.67 5.47 -3.97
CA SER A 27 -10.19 6.85 -3.89
C SER A 27 -10.38 7.38 -2.47
N ARG A 28 -10.93 6.57 -1.55
CA ARG A 28 -11.08 6.97 -0.14
C ARG A 28 -9.75 7.12 0.60
N LEU A 29 -8.77 6.25 0.31
CA LEU A 29 -7.42 6.37 0.86
C LEU A 29 -6.73 7.63 0.33
N GLN A 30 -6.86 7.90 -0.97
CA GLN A 30 -6.33 9.11 -1.58
C GLN A 30 -6.88 10.37 -0.91
N HIS A 31 -8.20 10.45 -0.72
CA HIS A 31 -8.84 11.56 -0.02
C HIS A 31 -8.36 11.68 1.42
N ALA A 32 -8.22 10.57 2.16
CA ALA A 32 -7.74 10.60 3.54
C ALA A 32 -6.31 11.14 3.64
N LEU A 33 -5.42 10.75 2.73
CA LEU A 33 -4.04 11.25 2.68
C LEU A 33 -3.97 12.72 2.27
N GLN A 34 -4.74 13.13 1.26
CA GLN A 34 -4.84 14.54 0.85
C GLN A 34 -5.44 15.39 1.97
N GLU A 35 -6.43 14.89 2.71
CA GLU A 35 -6.99 15.59 3.85
C GLU A 35 -5.93 15.78 4.94
N ALA A 36 -5.24 14.71 5.34
CA ALA A 36 -4.24 14.71 6.40
C ALA A 36 -3.02 15.60 6.08
N PHE A 37 -2.53 15.58 4.84
CA PHE A 37 -1.31 16.30 4.47
C PHE A 37 -1.59 17.63 3.79
N THR A 38 -2.59 17.74 2.92
CA THR A 38 -2.88 18.98 2.19
C THR A 38 -3.80 19.90 2.98
N ASN A 39 -4.96 19.41 3.42
CA ASN A 39 -5.99 20.29 3.97
C ASN A 39 -5.68 20.75 5.39
N HIS A 40 -5.07 19.87 6.20
CA HIS A 40 -4.67 20.20 7.57
C HIS A 40 -3.41 21.06 7.64
N THR A 41 -2.42 20.84 6.78
CA THR A 41 -1.13 21.56 6.85
C THR A 41 -1.05 22.77 5.92
N ARG A 42 -1.81 22.78 4.81
CA ARG A 42 -1.74 23.74 3.69
C ARG A 42 -0.35 23.96 3.09
N THR A 43 0.59 23.04 3.34
CA THR A 43 1.99 23.17 2.90
C THR A 43 2.46 22.00 2.03
N CYS A 44 1.72 20.88 2.03
CA CYS A 44 2.06 19.68 1.28
C CYS A 44 0.94 19.31 0.29
N GLU A 45 1.26 19.11 -0.98
CA GLU A 45 0.34 18.56 -1.99
C GLU A 45 0.65 17.07 -2.19
N VAL A 46 -0.33 16.18 -2.00
CA VAL A 46 -0.14 14.74 -2.23
C VAL A 46 -0.61 14.35 -3.63
N ARG A 47 0.27 13.72 -4.40
CA ARG A 47 0.00 13.17 -5.74
C ARG A 47 0.24 11.67 -5.78
N PHE A 48 -0.53 10.98 -6.61
CA PHE A 48 -0.45 9.53 -6.79
C PHE A 48 -0.11 9.19 -8.23
N CYS A 49 0.64 8.10 -8.44
CA CYS A 49 0.92 7.53 -9.75
C CYS A 49 0.49 6.07 -9.77
N PHE A 50 -0.39 5.71 -10.69
CA PHE A 50 -0.99 4.38 -10.80
C PHE A 50 -0.57 3.70 -12.11
N PRO A 51 0.67 3.17 -12.21
CA PRO A 51 1.07 2.40 -13.37
C PRO A 51 0.28 1.09 -13.48
N THR A 52 0.15 0.59 -14.71
CA THR A 52 -0.32 -0.77 -14.98
C THR A 52 0.90 -1.64 -15.27
N ALA A 53 0.90 -2.85 -14.69
CA ALA A 53 1.96 -3.83 -14.87
C ALA A 53 2.12 -4.22 -16.36
N PRO A 54 3.32 -4.62 -16.80
CA PRO A 54 3.59 -4.85 -18.22
C PRO A 54 2.98 -6.15 -18.78
N CYS A 55 2.70 -7.14 -17.94
CA CYS A 55 2.26 -8.45 -18.39
C CYS A 55 0.73 -8.57 -18.39
N ARG A 56 0.12 -8.76 -19.57
CA ARG A 56 -1.31 -9.01 -19.72
C ARG A 56 -1.64 -10.49 -19.49
N ILE A 57 -2.60 -10.76 -18.62
CA ILE A 57 -3.11 -12.11 -18.35
C ILE A 57 -4.17 -12.44 -19.41
N LEU A 58 -3.94 -13.51 -20.17
CA LEU A 58 -4.88 -13.99 -21.17
C LEU A 58 -5.73 -15.11 -20.56
N VAL A 59 -7.05 -14.90 -20.46
CA VAL A 59 -8.00 -15.93 -20.02
C VAL A 59 -8.48 -16.73 -21.24
N PRO A 60 -8.17 -18.03 -21.36
CA PRO A 60 -8.46 -18.82 -22.57
C PRO A 60 -9.94 -18.84 -22.97
N SER A 61 -10.86 -18.90 -22.00
CA SER A 61 -12.31 -18.96 -22.25
C SER A 61 -12.92 -17.68 -22.83
N LEU A 62 -12.18 -16.56 -22.84
CA LEU A 62 -12.62 -15.30 -23.44
C LEU A 62 -12.14 -15.13 -24.89
N ARG A 63 -11.11 -15.89 -25.32
CA ARG A 63 -10.65 -15.86 -26.73
C ARG A 63 -11.75 -16.31 -27.69
N GLU A 64 -12.54 -17.30 -27.28
CA GLU A 64 -13.66 -17.83 -28.07
C GLU A 64 -14.82 -16.83 -28.20
N LEU A 65 -14.92 -15.85 -27.29
CA LEU A 65 -15.99 -14.84 -27.33
C LEU A 65 -15.61 -13.63 -28.20
N GLU A 66 -14.33 -13.28 -28.28
CA GLU A 66 -13.80 -12.22 -29.16
C GLU A 66 -13.96 -12.57 -30.66
N GLU A 67 -14.12 -13.85 -31.02
CA GLU A 67 -14.35 -14.31 -32.40
C GLU A 67 -15.84 -14.30 -32.82
N SER A 68 -16.77 -13.90 -31.94
CA SER A 68 -18.20 -13.84 -32.27
C SER A 68 -18.57 -12.51 -32.97
N PRO A 69 -19.31 -12.50 -34.11
CA PRO A 69 -19.58 -11.29 -34.89
C PRO A 69 -20.65 -10.36 -34.30
N THR A 70 -21.24 -10.74 -33.15
CA THR A 70 -22.25 -9.95 -32.45
C THR A 70 -21.56 -9.07 -31.43
N GLY A 71 -21.39 -7.78 -31.77
CA GLY A 71 -20.72 -6.74 -30.97
C GLY A 71 -21.40 -6.41 -29.63
N GLY A 72 -21.47 -7.38 -28.73
CA GLY A 72 -21.55 -7.14 -27.29
C GLY A 72 -20.14 -6.82 -26.82
N GLN A 73 -19.91 -5.57 -26.46
CA GLN A 73 -18.69 -5.08 -25.83
C GLN A 73 -18.57 -5.72 -24.44
N LEU A 74 -18.28 -7.02 -24.37
CA LEU A 74 -17.79 -7.61 -23.14
C LEU A 74 -16.44 -6.93 -22.93
N GLU A 75 -16.41 -5.99 -22.00
CA GLU A 75 -15.20 -5.36 -21.47
C GLU A 75 -14.15 -6.47 -21.38
N SER A 76 -13.18 -6.47 -22.30
CA SER A 76 -12.01 -7.34 -22.24
C SER A 76 -11.50 -7.14 -20.82
N LEU A 77 -11.65 -8.14 -19.93
CA LEU A 77 -11.27 -7.97 -18.53
C LEU A 77 -9.76 -7.73 -18.54
N ASP A 78 -9.38 -6.46 -18.46
CA ASP A 78 -8.00 -6.02 -18.55
C ASP A 78 -7.28 -6.41 -17.26
N MET A 79 -6.83 -7.65 -17.25
CA MET A 79 -6.12 -8.30 -16.17
C MET A 79 -4.62 -8.20 -16.42
N TRP A 80 -3.89 -7.60 -15.48
CA TRP A 80 -2.45 -7.43 -15.59
C TRP A 80 -1.73 -7.98 -14.35
N THR A 81 -0.47 -8.36 -14.52
CA THR A 81 0.40 -8.83 -13.43
C THR A 81 1.82 -8.32 -13.60
N TRP A 82 2.52 -8.16 -12.47
CA TRP A 82 3.93 -7.80 -12.42
C TRP A 82 4.83 -9.01 -12.74
N CYS A 83 4.41 -10.22 -12.36
CA CYS A 83 5.13 -11.47 -12.65
C CYS A 83 4.14 -12.52 -13.18
N MET A 84 4.51 -13.28 -14.24
CA MET A 84 3.60 -14.24 -14.89
C MET A 84 3.58 -15.61 -14.22
N ASP A 85 4.60 -15.96 -13.44
CA ASP A 85 4.71 -17.26 -12.73
C ASP A 85 3.66 -17.50 -11.63
N TYR A 86 2.67 -16.62 -11.52
CA TYR A 86 1.51 -16.79 -10.65
C TYR A 86 0.53 -17.89 -11.11
N SER A 87 0.61 -18.36 -12.36
CA SER A 87 -0.50 -19.07 -13.01
C SER A 87 -0.28 -20.54 -13.36
N SER A 88 0.92 -21.09 -13.19
CA SER A 88 1.19 -22.49 -13.55
C SER A 88 1.02 -23.45 -12.37
N GLY A 89 -0.25 -23.63 -11.94
CA GLY A 89 -0.65 -24.63 -10.95
C GLY A 89 -1.05 -24.01 -9.61
N GLY A 90 -2.36 -23.84 -9.42
CA GLY A 90 -2.95 -23.23 -8.24
C GLY A 90 -2.33 -23.67 -6.90
N ASN A 91 -2.31 -22.72 -5.96
CA ASN A 91 -1.87 -22.86 -4.58
C ASN A 91 -0.42 -23.26 -4.35
N LYS A 92 0.55 -22.38 -4.62
CA LYS A 92 1.72 -22.22 -3.74
C LYS A 92 2.29 -20.79 -3.78
N PHE A 93 1.62 -19.85 -3.11
CA PHE A 93 2.25 -18.58 -2.68
C PHE A 93 3.51 -18.79 -1.81
N PHE A 94 3.79 -20.05 -1.41
CA PHE A 94 4.85 -20.48 -0.50
C PHE A 94 5.56 -21.73 -1.03
N ASP A 95 5.81 -21.83 -2.34
CA ASP A 95 6.80 -22.81 -2.82
C ASP A 95 8.18 -22.19 -2.64
N GLU A 96 8.78 -22.41 -1.47
CA GLU A 96 10.13 -21.92 -1.14
C GLU A 96 11.22 -22.41 -2.11
N ASN A 97 10.91 -23.43 -2.91
CA ASN A 97 11.79 -23.99 -3.92
C ASN A 97 11.56 -23.42 -5.33
N ARG A 98 10.64 -22.48 -5.52
CA ARG A 98 10.41 -21.82 -6.82
C ARG A 98 11.05 -20.45 -6.88
N THR A 99 11.88 -20.28 -7.90
CA THR A 99 12.35 -18.97 -8.33
C THR A 99 11.26 -18.29 -9.15
N ILE A 100 10.95 -17.03 -8.83
CA ILE A 100 10.08 -16.20 -9.67
C ILE A 100 10.89 -15.79 -10.90
N SER A 101 10.68 -16.49 -12.01
CA SER A 101 11.53 -16.36 -13.20
C SER A 101 11.49 -14.97 -13.83
N ASP A 102 10.35 -14.27 -13.71
CA ASP A 102 10.13 -12.96 -14.36
C ASP A 102 10.23 -11.79 -13.37
N LEU A 103 10.86 -11.99 -12.20
CA LEU A 103 11.01 -10.92 -11.21
C LEU A 103 11.90 -9.79 -11.74
N ASP A 104 12.93 -10.11 -12.50
CA ASP A 104 13.83 -9.11 -13.10
C ASP A 104 13.06 -8.19 -14.06
N ASP A 105 12.19 -8.75 -14.91
CA ASP A 105 11.35 -7.96 -15.83
C ASP A 105 10.41 -7.01 -15.06
N ALA A 106 9.84 -7.48 -13.94
CA ALA A 106 9.01 -6.67 -13.08
C ALA A 106 9.79 -5.51 -12.46
N LEU A 107 10.98 -5.80 -11.95
CA LEU A 107 11.88 -4.82 -11.35
C LEU A 107 12.35 -3.80 -12.39
N ASP A 108 12.72 -4.23 -13.58
CA ASP A 108 13.14 -3.37 -14.69
C ASP A 108 12.01 -2.41 -15.12
N SER A 109 10.78 -2.92 -15.23
CA SER A 109 9.61 -2.09 -15.53
C SER A 109 9.38 -1.03 -14.46
N ILE A 110 9.54 -1.36 -13.18
CA ILE A 110 9.35 -0.42 -12.08
C ILE A 110 10.49 0.59 -12.01
N ALA A 111 11.74 0.17 -12.21
CA ALA A 111 12.88 1.06 -12.29
C ALA A 111 12.66 2.11 -13.39
N GLU A 112 12.11 1.70 -14.53
CA GLU A 112 11.77 2.61 -15.61
C GLU A 112 10.65 3.60 -15.23
N ILE A 113 9.60 3.12 -14.56
CA ILE A 113 8.54 4.00 -14.03
C ILE A 113 9.13 5.02 -13.04
N ILE A 114 10.04 4.59 -12.16
CA ILE A 114 10.73 5.47 -11.21
C ILE A 114 11.60 6.50 -11.94
N ARG A 115 12.33 6.11 -12.99
CA ARG A 115 13.13 7.06 -13.80
C ARG A 115 12.26 8.07 -14.53
N GLN A 116 11.17 7.64 -15.15
CA GLN A 116 10.33 8.49 -15.99
C GLN A 116 9.41 9.40 -15.18
N HIS A 117 8.85 8.88 -14.09
CA HIS A 117 7.80 9.55 -13.32
C HIS A 117 8.25 9.94 -11.93
N GLY A 118 9.44 9.55 -11.48
CA GLY A 118 9.97 9.96 -10.18
C GLY A 118 10.42 11.43 -10.14
N PRO A 119 11.01 11.87 -9.01
CA PRO A 119 11.19 11.09 -7.78
C PRO A 119 9.85 10.77 -7.09
N PHE A 120 9.83 9.67 -6.35
CA PHE A 120 8.71 9.24 -5.51
C PHE A 120 9.14 9.30 -4.05
N ASP A 121 8.29 9.85 -3.18
CA ASP A 121 8.54 9.97 -1.74
C ASP A 121 8.05 8.74 -0.96
N GLY A 122 7.22 7.91 -1.60
CA GLY A 122 6.70 6.70 -0.99
C GLY A 122 6.10 5.75 -2.02
N VAL A 123 5.89 4.51 -1.58
CA VAL A 123 5.23 3.47 -2.34
C VAL A 123 4.12 2.83 -1.49
N ILE A 124 2.97 2.57 -2.11
CA ILE A 124 1.89 1.79 -1.52
C ILE A 124 1.54 0.68 -2.51
N GLY A 125 1.48 -0.56 -2.03
CA GLY A 125 1.10 -1.71 -2.84
C GLY A 125 -0.07 -2.49 -2.24
N PHE A 126 -0.80 -3.22 -3.10
CA PHE A 126 -1.91 -4.07 -2.67
C PHE A 126 -1.72 -5.53 -3.11
N SER A 127 -1.96 -6.48 -2.19
CA SER A 127 -1.79 -7.93 -2.44
C SER A 127 -0.39 -8.24 -3.02
N SER A 128 -0.27 -8.84 -4.22
CA SER A 128 1.05 -9.04 -4.85
C SER A 128 1.80 -7.72 -5.11
N GLY A 129 1.09 -6.63 -5.37
CA GLY A 129 1.68 -5.30 -5.47
C GLY A 129 2.29 -4.82 -4.15
N ALA A 130 1.80 -5.29 -2.99
CA ALA A 130 2.40 -4.99 -1.69
C ALA A 130 3.75 -5.70 -1.51
N CYS A 131 3.87 -6.94 -2.00
CA CYS A 131 5.15 -7.66 -2.01
C CYS A 131 6.18 -6.90 -2.86
N ILE A 132 5.79 -6.47 -4.06
CA ILE A 132 6.63 -5.67 -4.95
C ILE A 132 7.00 -4.33 -4.29
N ALA A 133 6.04 -3.62 -3.68
CA ALA A 133 6.29 -2.37 -2.97
C ALA A 133 7.31 -2.53 -1.83
N ALA A 134 7.20 -3.61 -1.04
CA ALA A 134 8.16 -3.91 0.02
C ALA A 134 9.54 -4.26 -0.53
N LEU A 135 9.60 -5.02 -1.63
CA LEU A 135 10.85 -5.35 -2.31
C LEU A 135 11.56 -4.09 -2.82
N ILE A 136 10.86 -3.19 -3.51
CA ILE A 136 11.50 -1.97 -4.04
C ILE A 136 11.89 -0.98 -2.94
N ALA A 137 11.10 -0.85 -1.88
CA ALA A 137 11.47 -0.05 -0.72
C ALA A 137 12.75 -0.59 -0.08
N SER A 138 12.82 -1.90 0.13
CA SER A 138 14.01 -2.60 0.64
C SER A 138 15.19 -2.52 -0.31
N LEU A 139 15.01 -2.51 -1.63
CA LEU A 139 16.10 -2.37 -2.61
C LEU A 139 16.71 -0.97 -2.57
N LEU A 140 15.89 0.07 -2.40
CA LEU A 140 16.29 1.48 -2.48
C LEU A 140 16.87 2.04 -1.17
N GLU A 141 16.89 1.26 -0.08
CA GLU A 141 17.56 1.63 1.17
C GLU A 141 19.09 1.76 0.98
N GLU A 142 19.72 2.58 1.82
CA GLU A 142 21.18 2.73 1.82
C GLU A 142 21.86 1.43 2.29
N GLY A 143 22.98 1.06 1.65
CA GLY A 143 23.73 -0.14 2.02
C GLY A 143 23.21 -1.45 1.42
N ARG A 144 22.15 -1.39 0.59
CA ARG A 144 21.51 -2.58 0.03
C ARG A 144 22.31 -3.27 -1.04
N GLU A 145 22.99 -2.52 -1.92
CA GLU A 145 23.92 -3.08 -2.91
C GLU A 145 24.94 -4.03 -2.24
N GLN A 146 25.59 -3.58 -1.16
CA GLN A 146 26.57 -4.38 -0.41
C GLN A 146 25.92 -5.57 0.30
N ALA A 147 24.68 -5.44 0.75
CA ALA A 147 23.93 -6.55 1.34
C ALA A 147 23.67 -7.65 0.32
N PHE A 148 23.30 -7.30 -0.92
CA PHE A 148 23.09 -8.25 -2.01
C PHE A 148 24.40 -8.95 -2.40
N GLU A 149 25.51 -8.22 -2.59
CA GLU A 149 26.84 -8.80 -2.89
C GLU A 149 27.24 -9.88 -1.86
N LYS A 150 26.99 -9.63 -0.57
CA LYS A 150 27.27 -10.59 0.50
C LYS A 150 26.47 -11.89 0.35
N TRP A 151 25.22 -11.79 -0.08
CA TRP A 151 24.31 -12.94 -0.22
C TRP A 151 24.44 -13.64 -1.57
N GLU A 152 24.93 -12.96 -2.60
CA GLU A 152 25.21 -13.55 -3.91
C GLU A 152 26.19 -14.73 -3.80
N SER A 153 27.23 -14.59 -2.95
CA SER A 153 28.17 -15.68 -2.63
C SER A 153 27.52 -16.92 -2.00
N LYS A 154 26.27 -16.81 -1.54
CA LYS A 154 25.46 -17.87 -0.93
C LYS A 154 24.27 -18.27 -1.80
N ASN A 155 24.39 -18.08 -3.12
CA ASN A 155 23.34 -18.41 -4.09
C ASN A 155 22.09 -17.51 -3.96
N GLY A 156 22.25 -16.32 -3.37
CA GLY A 156 21.24 -15.28 -3.36
C GLY A 156 21.15 -14.57 -4.71
N MET A 157 20.04 -13.85 -4.93
CA MET A 157 19.85 -13.01 -6.11
C MET A 157 20.92 -11.89 -6.15
N PRO A 158 21.52 -11.58 -7.31
CA PRO A 158 22.38 -10.41 -7.45
C PRO A 158 21.57 -9.12 -7.30
N TYR A 159 22.24 -8.00 -7.05
CA TYR A 159 21.54 -6.71 -7.02
C TYR A 159 20.97 -6.38 -8.43
N PRO A 160 19.70 -6.00 -8.56
CA PRO A 160 19.09 -5.74 -9.87
C PRO A 160 19.79 -4.60 -10.61
N ASN A 161 20.31 -4.87 -11.81
CA ASN A 161 21.09 -3.90 -12.59
C ASN A 161 20.30 -2.63 -12.91
N SER A 162 18.99 -2.72 -13.12
CA SER A 162 18.12 -1.57 -13.40
C SER A 162 18.01 -0.57 -12.24
N PHE A 163 18.38 -0.97 -11.03
CA PHE A 163 18.43 -0.14 -9.84
C PHE A 163 19.85 0.34 -9.50
N LEU A 164 20.86 -0.02 -10.31
CA LEU A 164 22.20 0.53 -10.16
C LEU A 164 22.16 2.02 -10.49
N ARG A 165 22.82 2.81 -9.64
CA ARG A 165 22.86 4.26 -9.81
C ARG A 165 23.84 4.63 -10.92
N GLU A 166 23.35 4.79 -12.15
CA GLU A 166 24.22 5.30 -13.23
C GLU A 166 24.64 6.76 -13.03
N ASP A 167 23.98 7.51 -12.15
CA ASP A 167 24.48 8.78 -11.62
C ASP A 167 23.77 9.12 -10.30
N ARG A 168 24.40 9.92 -9.43
CA ARG A 168 23.99 10.24 -8.05
C ARG A 168 22.71 11.11 -7.95
N LEU A 169 21.63 10.76 -8.64
CA LEU A 169 20.35 11.49 -8.63
C LEU A 169 19.21 10.78 -7.85
N PHE A 170 19.43 9.56 -7.35
CA PHE A 170 18.47 8.82 -6.52
C PHE A 170 18.30 9.38 -5.08
N HIS A 171 18.69 10.63 -4.82
CA HIS A 171 18.74 11.20 -3.47
C HIS A 171 17.37 11.62 -2.89
N ALA A 172 16.25 11.06 -3.37
CA ALA A 172 14.91 11.47 -2.98
C ALA A 172 14.01 10.31 -2.51
N MET A 173 14.59 9.31 -1.84
CA MET A 173 13.88 8.49 -0.85
C MET A 173 14.52 8.55 0.54
N SER A 174 15.42 9.52 0.76
CA SER A 174 15.93 9.81 2.09
C SER A 174 14.84 10.54 2.88
N LEU A 175 14.12 9.76 3.69
CA LEU A 175 13.42 10.12 4.93
C LEU A 175 13.35 11.63 5.24
N LEU A 176 12.11 12.14 5.34
CA LEU A 176 11.82 13.40 6.02
C LEU A 176 12.58 13.45 7.36
N PRO A 177 13.27 14.56 7.69
CA PRO A 177 13.86 14.72 9.01
C PRO A 177 12.74 14.61 10.06
N GLN A 178 12.91 13.68 11.00
CA GLN A 178 12.02 13.49 12.14
C GLN A 178 11.65 14.84 12.76
N LEU A 179 10.35 15.15 12.83
CA LEU A 179 9.82 16.23 13.66
C LEU A 179 10.29 15.99 15.10
N LYS A 180 11.28 16.77 15.55
CA LYS A 180 11.67 16.82 16.97
C LYS A 180 10.42 17.15 17.77
N GLY A 181 10.03 16.23 18.65
CA GLY A 181 8.90 16.39 19.56
C GLY A 181 9.00 17.72 20.29
N VAL A 182 7.90 18.47 20.26
CA VAL A 182 7.74 19.64 21.11
C VAL A 182 7.51 19.10 22.52
N ASP A 183 8.52 19.26 23.38
CA ASP A 183 8.42 18.97 24.80
C ASP A 183 7.45 19.95 25.44
N LEU A 184 6.22 19.49 25.69
CA LEU A 184 5.22 20.22 26.47
C LEU A 184 5.36 19.86 27.94
N SER A 185 6.51 20.20 28.54
CA SER A 185 6.73 20.13 29.98
C SER A 185 7.18 21.46 30.57
N ASP A 186 6.51 22.56 30.22
CA ASP A 186 6.54 23.75 31.08
C ASP A 186 5.27 24.58 30.96
N SER A 187 4.31 24.28 31.83
CA SER A 187 3.42 25.32 32.37
C SER A 187 3.00 24.92 33.79
N ARG A 188 3.86 25.27 34.74
CA ARG A 188 3.48 25.45 36.14
C ARG A 188 2.39 26.53 36.19
N THR A 189 1.14 26.14 36.38
CA THR A 189 0.09 27.03 36.88
C THR A 189 -0.15 26.73 38.35
N THR A 190 -0.10 27.82 39.10
CA THR A 190 -0.14 27.94 40.55
C THR A 190 -1.46 27.44 41.14
N ARG A 191 -1.36 26.75 42.28
CA ARG A 191 -2.46 26.51 43.22
C ARG A 191 -3.16 27.83 43.58
N GLU A 192 -4.48 27.88 43.47
CA GLU A 192 -5.31 28.64 44.40
C GLU A 192 -6.58 27.86 44.78
N SER A 193 -7.00 28.16 46.00
CA SER A 193 -7.94 27.52 46.94
C SER A 193 -9.39 27.32 46.50
N SER A 194 -9.97 26.21 46.94
CA SER A 194 -11.43 26.02 47.09
C SER A 194 -12.03 26.97 48.15
N PRO A 195 -13.37 27.15 48.12
CA PRO A 195 -14.15 26.57 49.22
C PRO A 195 -15.46 25.87 48.80
N ARG A 196 -15.84 24.92 49.66
CA ARG A 196 -17.05 24.07 49.70
C ARG A 196 -18.38 24.84 49.61
N SER A 197 -19.39 24.19 49.03
CA SER A 197 -20.74 24.13 49.63
C SER A 197 -21.44 22.80 49.29
N THR A 198 -21.87 22.13 50.36
CA THR A 198 -22.65 20.88 50.52
C THR A 198 -24.12 21.00 50.09
N LEU A 199 -24.75 19.83 49.83
CA LEU A 199 -26.18 19.40 50.00
C LEU A 199 -26.66 18.62 48.75
N GLY A 200 -27.25 17.43 48.76
CA GLY A 200 -27.62 16.40 49.75
C GLY A 200 -27.72 15.05 49.00
N LEU A 201 -27.33 13.91 49.60
CA LEU A 201 -28.24 12.91 50.20
C LEU A 201 -29.49 12.59 49.37
N ASP A 202 -29.52 11.45 48.67
CA ASP A 202 -30.28 10.27 49.11
C ASP A 202 -30.10 9.02 48.21
N GLN A 203 -29.67 7.93 48.87
CA GLN A 203 -30.10 6.52 48.82
C GLN A 203 -29.97 5.66 47.53
N ASP A 204 -28.97 4.75 47.62
CA ASP A 204 -29.04 3.27 47.47
C ASP A 204 -30.37 2.63 46.99
N GLN A 205 -30.32 1.69 46.04
CA GLN A 205 -30.26 0.24 46.35
C GLN A 205 -30.26 -0.68 45.10
N GLU A 206 -29.54 -1.79 45.24
CA GLU A 206 -29.36 -2.95 44.36
C GLU A 206 -30.64 -3.73 44.00
N ARG A 207 -30.67 -4.40 42.83
CA ARG A 207 -30.73 -5.88 42.67
C ARG A 207 -31.07 -6.34 41.24
N SER A 208 -30.31 -7.31 40.75
CA SER A 208 -30.49 -8.22 39.60
C SER A 208 -31.50 -9.37 39.90
N PRO A 209 -31.65 -10.45 39.09
CA PRO A 209 -32.05 -10.61 37.66
C PRO A 209 -33.21 -11.66 37.46
N THR A 210 -33.47 -12.06 36.20
CA THR A 210 -34.16 -13.30 35.66
C THR A 210 -35.63 -13.17 35.15
N PRO A 211 -36.23 -14.18 34.46
CA PRO A 211 -35.99 -14.64 33.08
C PRO A 211 -37.32 -14.91 32.27
N ASN A 212 -37.25 -15.36 31.01
CA ASN A 212 -38.24 -16.16 30.20
C ASN A 212 -38.13 -15.82 28.70
N LEU A 213 -38.42 -16.64 27.67
CA LEU A 213 -38.84 -18.04 27.47
C LEU A 213 -38.66 -18.32 25.94
N ASN A 214 -37.77 -19.26 25.58
CA ASN A 214 -37.80 -20.36 24.58
C ASN A 214 -38.66 -20.36 23.25
N PRO A 215 -38.54 -21.36 22.34
CA PRO A 215 -38.17 -21.19 20.92
C PRO A 215 -39.20 -21.79 19.91
N HIS A 216 -38.92 -21.72 18.60
CA HIS A 216 -39.37 -22.58 17.46
C HIS A 216 -39.05 -21.79 16.17
N LEU A 217 -38.49 -22.33 15.08
CA LEU A 217 -38.89 -23.49 14.30
C LEU A 217 -37.70 -24.11 13.54
N ASP A 218 -37.83 -25.42 13.33
CA ASP A 218 -36.97 -26.34 12.61
C ASP A 218 -37.00 -26.20 11.07
N GLU A 219 -36.02 -26.90 10.50
CA GLU A 219 -35.75 -27.34 9.13
C GLU A 219 -36.95 -27.56 8.18
N GLU A 220 -36.70 -27.30 6.89
CA GLU A 220 -37.12 -28.23 5.84
C GLU A 220 -36.03 -28.30 4.73
N SER A 221 -36.01 -29.47 4.07
CA SER A 221 -35.02 -29.99 3.12
C SER A 221 -34.90 -29.22 1.80
#